data_AF-A0A2D4KU77-F1
#
_entry.id   AF-A0A2D4KU77-F1
#
_cell.length_a   1.000
_cell.length_b   1.000
_cell.length_c   1.000
_cell.angle_alpha   90.00
_cell.angle_beta   90.00
_cell.angle_gamma   90.00
#
_symmetry.space_group_name_H-M   'P 1'
#
loop_
_entity.id
_entity.type
_entity.pdbx_description
1 polymer ?
#
loop_
_entity_poly.entity_id
_entity_poly.type
_entity_poly.pdbx_seq_one_letter_code
_entity_poly.pdbx_strand_id
1 'polypeptide(L)'
;MTVVNAFKGWEEAQRRGFRYEKDYCWEYFLSSNTLQMLRNMKGQFAEHLLAAGFVNSRNPRDPKSNINSENEKLLKAVICAGLYPKVAKIRANFSKKRKMVKVSTKTDGTVNIHPKSVNVEETEFHYNWLVYHLKMRTSSIYLYDCTEVSPYCLLFFGGDISIQKDKDQDTIAVDEWIVFQSPARIAQLVKDLKKELDDLLQEKIENPQPVDWNNTKSRDTAVLTAIIDLITTQENETARNFAPHFQNEQYN
;
A
#
# COMPACT_ATOMS: atom_id res chain seq x y z
N MET A 1 8.67 1.61 -1.99
CA MET A 1 9.36 0.73 -2.98
C MET A 1 10.88 0.68 -2.84
N THR A 2 11.53 1.63 -2.16
CA THR A 2 13.00 1.74 -2.05
C THR A 2 13.72 0.45 -1.65
N VAL A 3 13.26 -0.24 -0.59
CA VAL A 3 13.89 -1.48 -0.11
C VAL A 3 13.80 -2.60 -1.15
N VAL A 4 12.70 -2.69 -1.91
CA VAL A 4 12.54 -3.68 -2.99
C VAL A 4 13.60 -3.45 -4.07
N ASN A 5 13.80 -2.20 -4.49
CA ASN A 5 14.78 -1.87 -5.53
C ASN A 5 16.22 -2.11 -5.08
N ALA A 6 16.56 -1.70 -3.84
CA ALA A 6 17.86 -1.98 -3.25
C ALA A 6 18.16 -3.49 -3.16
N PHE A 7 17.15 -4.28 -2.78
CA PHE A 7 17.28 -5.74 -2.71
C PHE A 7 17.44 -6.36 -4.11
N LYS A 8 16.64 -5.96 -5.10
CA LYS A 8 16.78 -6.43 -6.50
C LYS A 8 18.18 -6.13 -7.05
N GLY A 9 18.70 -4.91 -6.82
CA GLY A 9 20.04 -4.52 -7.25
C GLY A 9 21.15 -5.30 -6.56
N TRP A 10 21.03 -5.54 -5.26
CA TRP A 10 21.98 -6.38 -4.52
C TRP A 10 22.01 -7.82 -5.04
N GLU A 11 20.84 -8.42 -5.32
CA GLU A 11 20.79 -9.78 -5.85
C GLU A 11 21.41 -9.90 -7.24
N GLU A 12 21.30 -8.86 -8.08
CA GLU A 12 21.99 -8.80 -9.37
C GLU A 12 23.51 -8.63 -9.20
N ALA A 13 23.94 -7.74 -8.30
CA ALA A 13 25.36 -7.58 -7.98
C ALA A 13 25.99 -8.87 -7.45
N GLN A 14 25.27 -9.61 -6.60
CA GLN A 14 25.70 -10.90 -6.07
C GLN A 14 25.91 -11.95 -7.17
N ARG A 15 25.07 -11.98 -8.22
CA ARG A 15 25.24 -12.88 -9.37
C ARG A 15 26.53 -12.60 -10.16
N ARG A 16 26.96 -11.33 -10.19
CA ARG A 16 28.20 -10.92 -10.88
C ARG A 16 29.46 -11.25 -10.08
N GLY A 17 29.32 -11.52 -8.79
CA GLY A 17 30.38 -12.00 -7.91
C GLY A 17 30.60 -11.13 -6.68
N PHE A 18 31.37 -11.67 -5.73
CA PHE A 18 31.55 -11.09 -4.40
C PHE A 18 32.07 -9.64 -4.39
N ARG A 19 32.98 -9.28 -5.31
CA ARG A 19 33.49 -7.90 -5.41
C ARG A 19 32.38 -6.92 -5.77
N TYR A 20 31.56 -7.24 -6.78
CA TYR A 20 30.42 -6.42 -7.19
C TYR A 20 29.37 -6.29 -6.08
N GLU A 21 29.10 -7.37 -5.33
CA GLU A 21 28.21 -7.32 -4.17
C GLU A 21 28.71 -6.31 -3.11
N LYS A 22 30.01 -6.38 -2.78
CA LYS A 22 30.63 -5.51 -1.79
C LYS A 22 30.62 -4.05 -2.25
N ASP A 23 30.95 -3.81 -3.52
CA ASP A 23 30.96 -2.48 -4.12
C ASP A 23 29.54 -1.88 -4.12
N TYR A 24 28.52 -2.67 -4.48
CA TYR A 24 27.12 -2.25 -4.42
C TYR A 24 26.68 -1.89 -2.99
N CYS A 25 26.99 -2.75 -2.01
CA CYS A 25 26.64 -2.46 -0.61
C CYS A 25 27.34 -1.19 -0.09
N TRP A 26 28.58 -0.95 -0.51
CA TRP A 26 29.31 0.26 -0.14
C TRP A 26 28.69 1.51 -0.77
N GLU A 27 28.39 1.48 -2.08
CA GLU A 27 27.83 2.60 -2.82
C GLU A 27 26.46 3.05 -2.27
N TYR A 28 25.59 2.10 -1.91
CA TYR A 28 24.24 2.38 -1.44
C TYR A 28 24.09 2.33 0.09
N PHE A 29 25.20 2.26 0.84
CA PHE A 29 25.22 2.21 2.31
C PHE A 29 24.37 1.08 2.90
N LEU A 30 24.43 -0.11 2.29
CA LEU A 30 23.65 -1.28 2.66
C LEU A 30 24.46 -2.27 3.50
N SER A 31 23.76 -2.99 4.38
CA SER A 31 24.33 -4.10 5.15
C SER A 31 24.07 -5.42 4.42
N SER A 32 25.12 -6.05 3.88
CA SER A 32 25.03 -7.38 3.25
C SER A 32 24.47 -8.43 4.24
N ASN A 33 24.86 -8.38 5.52
CA ASN A 33 24.32 -9.27 6.56
C ASN A 33 22.79 -9.13 6.70
N THR A 34 22.29 -7.90 6.68
CA THR A 34 20.85 -7.63 6.76
C THR A 34 20.13 -8.11 5.51
N LEU A 35 20.70 -7.87 4.32
CA LEU A 35 20.13 -8.34 3.05
C LEU A 35 20.08 -9.88 2.99
N GLN A 36 21.13 -10.56 3.47
CA GLN A 36 21.15 -12.01 3.56
C GLN A 36 20.09 -12.54 4.55
N MET A 37 19.93 -11.88 5.71
CA MET A 37 18.87 -12.21 6.66
C MET A 37 17.48 -12.04 6.03
N LEU A 38 17.23 -10.93 5.32
CA LEU A 38 15.98 -10.69 4.61
C LEU A 38 15.72 -11.75 3.53
N ARG A 39 16.76 -12.18 2.80
CA ARG A 39 16.65 -13.28 1.82
C ARG A 39 16.19 -14.58 2.49
N ASN A 40 16.76 -14.91 3.64
CA ASN A 40 16.37 -16.11 4.40
C ASN A 40 14.91 -16.02 4.90
N MET A 41 14.51 -14.85 5.42
CA MET A 41 13.13 -14.61 5.85
C MET A 41 12.12 -14.75 4.69
N LYS A 42 12.45 -14.27 3.48
CA LYS A 42 11.61 -14.48 2.30
C LYS A 42 11.37 -15.96 2.01
N GLY A 43 12.39 -16.81 2.20
CA GLY A 43 12.26 -18.26 2.06
C GLY A 43 11.27 -18.85 3.07
N GLN A 44 11.39 -18.47 4.34
CA GLN A 44 10.48 -18.92 5.40
C GLN A 44 9.03 -18.49 5.14
N PHE A 45 8.81 -17.25 4.69
CA PHE A 45 7.46 -16.81 4.32
C PHE A 45 6.87 -17.60 3.15
N ALA A 46 7.68 -17.95 2.14
CA ALA A 46 7.21 -18.80 1.03
C ALA A 46 6.86 -20.22 1.51
N GLU A 47 7.60 -20.77 2.47
CA GLU A 47 7.27 -22.07 3.09
C GLU A 47 5.95 -22.02 3.87
N HIS A 48 5.69 -20.94 4.61
CA HIS A 48 4.40 -20.76 5.28
C HIS A 48 3.24 -20.64 4.29
N LEU A 49 3.42 -19.88 3.20
CA LEU A 49 2.39 -19.76 2.16
C LEU A 49 2.15 -21.09 1.43
N LEU A 50 3.20 -21.89 1.22
CA LEU A 50 3.09 -23.22 0.61
C LEU A 50 2.31 -24.15 1.52
N ALA A 51 2.65 -24.18 2.82
CA ALA A 51 1.96 -25.00 3.81
C ALA A 51 0.47 -24.62 3.95
N ALA A 52 0.15 -23.34 3.79
CA ALA A 52 -1.22 -22.82 3.81
C ALA A 52 -1.95 -22.97 2.45
N GLY A 53 -1.32 -23.52 1.41
CA GLY A 53 -1.95 -23.75 0.11
C GLY A 53 -2.13 -22.50 -0.76
N PHE A 54 -1.41 -21.41 -0.51
CA PHE A 54 -1.51 -20.18 -1.31
C PHE A 54 -0.50 -20.08 -2.46
N VAL A 55 0.57 -20.87 -2.44
CA VAL A 55 1.59 -20.93 -3.51
C VAL A 55 1.95 -22.38 -3.84
N ASN A 56 2.48 -22.61 -5.04
CA ASN A 56 2.87 -23.94 -5.52
C ASN A 56 4.35 -24.28 -5.24
N SER A 57 5.13 -23.36 -4.68
CA SER A 57 6.56 -23.51 -4.53
C SER A 57 7.10 -22.76 -3.32
N ARG A 58 8.11 -23.33 -2.66
CA ARG A 58 8.90 -22.65 -1.62
C ARG A 58 9.85 -21.59 -2.17
N ASN A 59 9.97 -21.47 -3.50
CA ASN A 59 10.82 -20.47 -4.14
C ASN A 59 10.08 -19.12 -4.23
N PRO A 60 10.52 -18.06 -3.53
CA PRO A 60 9.88 -16.74 -3.65
C PRO A 60 9.96 -16.14 -5.06
N ARG A 61 10.80 -16.68 -5.94
CA ARG A 61 10.95 -16.28 -7.35
C ARG A 61 10.22 -17.19 -8.34
N ASP A 62 9.33 -18.06 -7.88
CA ASP A 62 8.52 -18.87 -8.80
C ASP A 62 7.75 -17.96 -9.79
N PRO A 63 7.96 -18.10 -11.12
CA PRO A 63 7.32 -17.23 -12.11
C PRO A 63 5.80 -17.23 -12.03
N LYS A 64 5.18 -18.38 -11.69
CA LYS A 64 3.72 -18.49 -11.56
C LYS A 64 3.16 -17.63 -10.43
N SER A 65 3.97 -17.37 -9.39
CA SER A 65 3.61 -16.54 -8.24
C SER A 65 4.01 -15.07 -8.41
N ASN A 66 4.70 -14.73 -9.50
CA ASN A 66 5.32 -13.41 -9.70
C ASN A 66 4.84 -12.68 -10.97
N ILE A 67 3.71 -13.10 -11.57
CA ILE A 67 3.17 -12.52 -12.81
C ILE A 67 2.92 -11.00 -12.73
N ASN A 68 2.62 -10.48 -11.53
CA ASN A 68 2.34 -9.06 -11.29
C ASN A 68 3.44 -8.35 -10.49
N SER A 69 4.62 -8.96 -10.31
CA SER A 69 5.68 -8.43 -9.43
C SER A 69 6.35 -7.14 -9.92
N GLU A 70 6.05 -6.70 -11.14
CA GLU A 70 6.48 -5.39 -11.68
C GLU A 70 5.35 -4.34 -11.69
N ASN A 71 4.12 -4.71 -11.30
CA ASN A 71 3.01 -3.77 -11.20
C ASN A 71 3.07 -2.99 -9.88
N GLU A 72 3.69 -1.81 -9.90
CA GLU A 72 3.88 -0.99 -8.70
C GLU A 72 2.56 -0.64 -7.99
N LYS A 73 1.48 -0.38 -8.75
CA LYS A 73 0.17 -0.06 -8.18
C LYS A 73 -0.37 -1.22 -7.34
N LEU A 74 -0.27 -2.44 -7.86
CA LEU A 74 -0.68 -3.63 -7.11
C LEU A 74 0.20 -3.87 -5.89
N LEU A 75 1.52 -3.67 -5.99
CA LEU A 75 2.42 -3.79 -4.84
C LEU A 75 2.08 -2.78 -3.75
N LYS A 76 1.78 -1.52 -4.11
CA LYS A 76 1.29 -0.49 -3.16
C LYS A 76 -0.03 -0.90 -2.52
N ALA A 77 -0.92 -1.56 -3.25
CA ALA A 77 -2.18 -2.05 -2.71
C ALA A 77 -1.99 -3.20 -1.72
N VAL A 78 -1.10 -4.15 -1.99
CA VAL A 78 -0.73 -5.22 -1.05
C VAL A 78 -0.06 -4.64 0.21
N ILE A 79 0.81 -3.63 0.06
CA ILE A 79 1.38 -2.89 1.22
C ILE A 79 0.27 -2.22 2.02
N CYS A 80 -0.72 -1.61 1.36
CA CYS A 80 -1.87 -1.01 2.01
C CYS A 80 -2.66 -2.04 2.83
N ALA A 81 -2.92 -3.23 2.27
CA ALA A 81 -3.61 -4.32 2.95
C ALA A 81 -2.91 -4.73 4.26
N GLY A 82 -1.57 -4.85 4.24
CA GLY A 82 -0.81 -5.24 5.42
C GLY A 82 -0.59 -4.14 6.47
N LEU A 83 -0.74 -2.86 6.10
CA LEU A 83 -0.44 -1.72 6.98
C LEU A 83 -1.67 -1.01 7.53
N TYR A 84 -2.81 -1.08 6.84
CA TYR A 84 -4.07 -0.56 7.36
C TYR A 84 -4.35 -1.09 8.79
N PRO A 85 -4.82 -0.26 9.75
CA PRO A 85 -5.32 1.12 9.63
C PRO A 85 -4.26 2.22 9.84
N LYS A 86 -2.95 1.92 9.71
CA LYS A 86 -1.87 2.92 9.86
C LYS A 86 -1.78 3.84 8.64
N VAL A 87 -2.71 4.78 8.56
CA VAL A 87 -2.88 5.72 7.44
C VAL A 87 -2.60 7.16 7.90
N ALA A 88 -2.04 7.98 7.02
CA ALA A 88 -1.87 9.42 7.20
C ALA A 88 -2.38 10.18 5.96
N LYS A 89 -3.07 11.30 6.21
CA LYS A 89 -3.49 12.24 5.17
C LYS A 89 -2.42 13.29 4.96
N ILE A 90 -1.99 13.47 3.72
CA ILE A 90 -1.10 14.54 3.30
C ILE A 90 -1.89 15.84 3.28
N ARG A 91 -1.36 16.89 3.89
CA ARG A 91 -1.95 18.23 3.85
C ARG A 91 -1.10 19.11 2.93
N ALA A 92 -1.76 19.71 1.94
CA ALA A 92 -1.13 20.71 1.08
C ALA A 92 -0.55 21.83 1.95
N ASN A 93 0.75 22.09 1.79
CA ASN A 93 1.42 23.19 2.48
C ASN A 93 1.46 24.41 1.55
N PHE A 94 0.58 25.38 1.79
CA PHE A 94 0.53 26.63 1.01
C PHE A 94 1.57 27.68 1.48
N SER A 95 2.45 27.34 2.44
CA SER A 95 3.42 28.28 2.97
C SER A 95 4.72 28.31 2.16
N LYS A 96 5.02 29.47 1.55
CA LYS A 96 6.28 29.73 0.81
C LYS A 96 7.55 29.69 1.66
N LYS A 97 7.45 29.70 3.00
CA LYS A 97 8.60 29.87 3.91
C LYS A 97 9.20 28.57 4.44
N ARG A 98 8.47 27.44 4.43
CA ARG A 98 8.98 26.12 4.86
C ARG A 98 8.31 25.03 4.03
N LYS A 99 9.08 24.38 3.14
CA LYS A 99 8.63 23.34 2.21
C LYS A 99 8.34 21.97 2.87
N MET A 100 8.32 21.85 4.19
CA MET A 100 8.07 20.54 4.81
C MET A 100 6.61 20.15 4.67
N VAL A 101 6.36 18.97 4.13
CA VAL A 101 5.00 18.41 4.02
C VAL A 101 4.50 18.03 5.40
N LYS A 102 3.31 18.50 5.74
CA LYS A 102 2.62 18.12 6.97
C LYS A 102 1.67 16.98 6.66
N VAL A 103 1.69 15.97 7.51
CA VAL A 103 0.75 14.85 7.42
C VAL A 103 -0.04 14.75 8.72
N SER A 104 -1.24 14.19 8.66
CA SER A 104 -2.06 13.98 9.84
C SER A 104 -2.62 12.56 9.90
N THR A 105 -2.61 11.97 11.08
CA THR A 105 -3.23 10.66 11.35
C THR A 105 -4.53 10.85 12.12
N LYS A 106 -5.42 9.85 12.07
CA LYS A 106 -6.68 9.85 12.86
C LYS A 106 -6.41 10.00 14.37
N THR A 107 -5.39 9.31 14.87
CA THR A 107 -5.13 9.16 16.31
C THR A 107 -4.26 10.25 16.91
N ASP A 108 -3.30 10.80 16.16
CA ASP A 108 -2.28 11.69 16.72
C ASP A 108 -2.36 13.13 16.18
N GLY A 109 -3.35 13.43 15.34
CA GLY A 109 -3.45 14.72 14.67
C GLY A 109 -2.26 14.93 13.75
N THR A 110 -1.62 16.12 13.83
CA THR A 110 -0.48 16.47 12.95
C THR A 110 0.79 15.76 13.40
N VAL A 111 1.43 15.06 12.47
CA VAL A 111 2.71 14.36 12.67
C VAL A 111 3.71 14.73 11.57
N ASN A 112 4.97 14.40 11.76
CA ASN A 112 6.04 14.68 10.81
C ASN A 112 6.48 13.40 10.09
N ILE A 113 7.09 13.56 8.91
CA ILE A 113 7.82 12.46 8.25
C ILE A 113 9.24 12.44 8.83
N HIS A 114 9.76 11.25 9.13
CA HIS A 114 11.10 11.10 9.70
C HIS A 114 12.19 11.48 8.66
N PRO A 115 13.31 12.13 9.06
CA PRO A 115 14.38 12.53 8.15
C PRO A 115 15.04 11.42 7.31
N LYS A 116 14.89 10.16 7.72
CA LYS A 116 15.38 8.99 6.98
C LYS A 116 14.42 8.50 5.89
N SER A 117 13.16 8.93 5.93
CA SER A 117 12.19 8.58 4.90
C SER A 117 12.52 9.31 3.61
N VAL A 118 12.36 8.63 2.47
CA VAL A 118 12.51 9.25 1.15
C VAL A 118 11.47 10.35 0.89
N ASN A 119 10.37 10.36 1.64
CA ASN A 119 9.27 11.32 1.46
C ASN A 119 9.42 12.58 2.33
N VAL A 120 10.52 12.77 3.07
CA VAL A 120 10.64 13.90 4.01
C VAL A 120 10.75 15.26 3.32
N GLU A 121 11.41 15.29 2.16
CA GLU A 121 11.57 16.49 1.32
C GLU A 121 10.66 16.48 0.10
N GLU A 122 9.86 15.43 -0.09
CA GLU A 122 8.94 15.32 -1.21
C GLU A 122 7.82 16.36 -1.07
N THR A 123 7.51 17.04 -2.17
CA THR A 123 6.47 18.06 -2.25
C THR A 123 5.40 17.75 -3.27
N GLU A 124 5.68 16.84 -4.20
CA GLU A 124 4.80 16.46 -5.29
C GLU A 124 4.31 15.03 -5.07
N PHE A 125 3.11 14.92 -4.49
CA PHE A 125 2.41 13.65 -4.36
C PHE A 125 1.28 13.57 -5.39
N HIS A 126 1.11 12.40 -5.98
CA HIS A 126 0.01 12.06 -6.88
C HIS A 126 -1.30 11.88 -6.09
N TYR A 127 -1.21 11.42 -4.85
CA TYR A 127 -2.29 11.10 -3.94
C TYR A 127 -2.10 11.76 -2.58
N ASN A 128 -3.19 11.96 -1.85
CA ASN A 128 -3.16 12.59 -0.52
C ASN A 128 -3.04 11.60 0.64
N TRP A 129 -2.63 10.37 0.39
CA TRP A 129 -2.68 9.31 1.38
C TRP A 129 -1.35 8.55 1.46
N LEU A 130 -0.90 8.35 2.69
CA LEU A 130 0.25 7.50 3.02
C LEU A 130 -0.22 6.36 3.91
N VAL A 131 0.35 5.18 3.73
CA VAL A 131 0.38 4.14 4.77
C VAL A 131 1.77 4.09 5.39
N TYR A 132 1.86 3.76 6.68
CA TYR A 132 3.13 3.69 7.40
C TYR A 132 3.24 2.43 8.25
N HIS A 133 4.46 1.97 8.52
CA HIS A 133 4.69 0.85 9.43
C HIS A 133 5.12 1.33 10.82
N LEU A 134 6.29 1.97 10.91
CA LEU A 134 6.87 2.39 12.19
C LEU A 134 6.55 3.86 12.50
N LYS A 135 5.94 4.10 13.65
CA LYS A 135 5.72 5.42 14.24
C LYS A 135 6.60 5.58 15.48
N MET A 136 7.31 6.70 15.58
CA MET A 136 8.23 6.99 16.68
C MET A 136 7.84 8.29 17.37
N ARG A 137 8.00 8.37 18.69
CA ARG A 137 7.82 9.60 19.46
C ARG A 137 9.15 9.97 20.13
N THR A 138 9.65 11.15 19.78
CA THR A 138 10.79 11.80 20.46
C THR A 138 10.32 13.15 20.99
N SER A 139 10.84 14.27 20.47
CA SER A 139 10.30 15.62 20.69
C SER A 139 9.00 15.87 19.92
N SER A 140 8.72 15.06 18.90
CA SER A 140 7.51 15.07 18.09
C SER A 140 7.23 13.66 17.58
N ILE A 141 6.08 13.45 16.95
CA ILE A 141 5.72 12.17 16.36
C ILE A 141 6.23 12.14 14.92
N TYR A 142 6.92 11.05 14.56
CA TYR A 142 7.52 10.84 13.26
C TYR A 142 7.07 9.50 12.65
N LEU A 143 6.71 9.53 11.36
CA LEU A 143 6.51 8.33 10.55
C LEU A 143 7.85 7.95 9.92
N TYR A 144 8.41 6.81 10.32
CA TYR A 144 9.77 6.40 9.94
C TYR A 144 9.84 5.95 8.48
N ASP A 145 8.88 5.13 8.07
CA ASP A 145 8.72 4.61 6.73
C ASP A 145 7.26 4.73 6.30
N CYS A 146 7.04 5.27 5.11
CA CYS A 146 5.71 5.49 4.56
C CYS A 146 5.70 5.29 3.04
N THR A 147 4.55 4.88 2.51
CA THR A 147 4.32 4.68 1.08
C THR A 147 3.05 5.41 0.69
N GLU A 148 3.13 6.21 -0.37
CA GLU A 148 1.98 6.83 -1.00
C GLU A 148 1.06 5.77 -1.63
N VAL A 149 -0.25 5.91 -1.40
CA VAL A 149 -1.26 4.98 -1.91
C VAL A 149 -2.47 5.72 -2.49
N SER A 150 -3.08 5.10 -3.50
CA SER A 150 -4.35 5.55 -4.06
C SER A 150 -5.48 5.41 -3.02
N PRO A 151 -6.47 6.32 -3.01
CA PRO A 151 -7.66 6.13 -2.17
C PRO A 151 -8.42 4.83 -2.48
N TYR A 152 -8.29 4.26 -3.68
CA TYR A 152 -8.92 2.98 -4.03
C TYR A 152 -8.29 1.79 -3.29
N CYS A 153 -6.99 1.87 -2.95
CA CYS A 153 -6.36 0.87 -2.08
C CYS A 153 -6.99 0.90 -0.68
N LEU A 154 -7.22 2.11 -0.15
CA LEU A 154 -7.86 2.31 1.15
C LEU A 154 -9.35 1.94 1.12
N LEU A 155 -10.03 2.16 0.00
CA LEU A 155 -11.42 1.76 -0.19
C LEU A 155 -11.59 0.24 -0.12
N PHE A 156 -10.70 -0.49 -0.81
CA PHE A 156 -10.77 -1.94 -0.89
C PHE A 156 -10.24 -2.64 0.37
N PHE A 157 -9.14 -2.17 0.97
CA PHE A 157 -8.53 -2.83 2.13
C PHE A 157 -8.85 -2.16 3.47
N GLY A 158 -9.51 -1.00 3.45
CA GLY A 158 -9.93 -0.32 4.67
C GLY A 158 -11.23 -0.87 5.24
N GLY A 159 -11.74 -0.19 6.26
CA GLY A 159 -12.92 -0.63 7.00
C GLY A 159 -14.25 -0.24 6.33
N ASP A 160 -15.15 0.31 7.13
CA ASP A 160 -16.54 0.51 6.75
C ASP A 160 -16.68 1.60 5.69
N ILE A 161 -17.52 1.32 4.68
CA ILE A 161 -17.74 2.18 3.53
C ILE A 161 -19.09 2.89 3.65
N SER A 162 -19.06 4.20 3.80
CA SER A 162 -20.25 5.08 3.76
C SER A 162 -20.20 6.01 2.54
N ILE A 163 -21.37 6.27 1.98
CA ILE A 163 -21.54 7.20 0.85
C ILE A 163 -22.08 8.50 1.44
N GLN A 164 -21.40 9.60 1.14
CA GLN A 164 -21.74 10.93 1.62
C GLN A 164 -21.94 11.86 0.42
N LYS A 165 -22.51 13.04 0.68
CA LYS A 165 -22.62 14.13 -0.29
C LYS A 165 -21.95 15.37 0.29
N ASP A 166 -20.97 15.92 -0.43
CA ASP A 166 -20.37 17.21 -0.10
C ASP A 166 -20.58 18.16 -1.29
N LYS A 167 -21.30 19.26 -1.06
CA LYS A 167 -21.58 20.31 -2.08
C LYS A 167 -22.00 19.75 -3.44
N ASP A 168 -23.01 18.87 -3.42
CA ASP A 168 -23.58 18.19 -4.59
C ASP A 168 -22.64 17.22 -5.33
N GLN A 169 -21.49 16.87 -4.73
CA GLN A 169 -20.61 15.82 -5.24
C GLN A 169 -20.70 14.56 -4.38
N ASP A 170 -20.77 13.41 -5.03
CA ASP A 170 -20.66 12.11 -4.36
C ASP A 170 -19.26 11.94 -3.78
N THR A 171 -19.22 11.67 -2.48
CA THR A 171 -17.99 11.33 -1.76
C THR A 171 -18.13 9.96 -1.11
N ILE A 172 -17.01 9.24 -1.03
CA ILE A 172 -16.93 7.98 -0.31
C ILE A 172 -16.07 8.20 0.92
N ALA A 173 -16.54 7.71 2.06
CA ALA A 173 -15.81 7.68 3.31
C ALA A 173 -15.46 6.24 3.69
N VAL A 174 -14.21 6.06 4.17
CA VAL A 174 -13.73 4.82 4.78
C VAL A 174 -13.39 5.09 6.24
N ASP A 175 -13.98 4.33 7.16
CA ASP A 175 -13.90 4.55 8.62
C ASP A 175 -14.23 5.99 9.03
N GLU A 176 -15.14 6.63 8.29
CA GLU A 176 -15.65 8.00 8.43
C GLU A 176 -14.64 9.14 8.20
N TRP A 177 -13.33 8.88 8.31
CA TRP A 177 -12.30 9.94 8.26
C TRP A 177 -11.50 9.95 6.96
N ILE A 178 -11.44 8.84 6.22
CA ILE A 178 -10.80 8.76 4.91
C ILE A 178 -11.86 9.11 3.87
N VAL A 179 -11.98 10.40 3.57
CA VAL A 179 -12.98 10.91 2.63
C VAL A 179 -12.31 11.35 1.33
N PHE A 180 -12.83 10.89 0.20
CA PHE A 180 -12.42 11.29 -1.14
C PHE A 180 -13.60 11.27 -2.12
N GLN A 181 -13.49 12.04 -3.20
CA GLN A 181 -14.51 12.11 -4.23
C GLN A 181 -14.47 10.85 -5.10
N SER A 182 -15.61 10.19 -5.27
CA SER A 182 -15.78 9.07 -6.19
C SER A 182 -17.27 8.77 -6.37
N PRO A 183 -17.71 8.33 -7.57
CA PRO A 183 -19.11 7.99 -7.80
C PRO A 183 -19.63 6.92 -6.83
N ALA A 184 -20.86 7.08 -6.32
CA ALA A 184 -21.48 6.13 -5.40
C ALA A 184 -21.48 4.67 -5.90
N ARG A 185 -21.57 4.46 -7.22
CA ARG A 185 -21.48 3.13 -7.85
C ARG A 185 -20.18 2.39 -7.53
N ILE A 186 -19.08 3.12 -7.33
CA ILE A 186 -17.77 2.53 -7.00
C ILE A 186 -17.80 1.97 -5.56
N ALA A 187 -18.45 2.65 -4.62
CA ALA A 187 -18.64 2.13 -3.27
C ALA A 187 -19.41 0.80 -3.27
N GLN A 188 -20.49 0.71 -4.06
CA GLN A 188 -21.26 -0.53 -4.18
C GLN A 188 -20.43 -1.64 -4.83
N LEU A 189 -19.72 -1.35 -5.92
CA LEU A 189 -18.81 -2.30 -6.56
C LEU A 189 -17.78 -2.85 -5.58
N VAL A 190 -17.17 -2.00 -4.74
CA VAL A 190 -16.21 -2.46 -3.73
C VAL A 190 -16.87 -3.33 -2.67
N LYS A 191 -18.08 -3.00 -2.21
CA LYS A 191 -18.81 -3.84 -1.25
C LYS A 191 -19.07 -5.24 -1.82
N ASP A 192 -19.48 -5.31 -3.08
CA ASP A 192 -19.75 -6.58 -3.76
C ASP A 192 -18.45 -7.38 -3.97
N LEU A 193 -17.37 -6.73 -4.42
CA LEU A 193 -16.06 -7.38 -4.59
C LEU A 193 -15.42 -7.83 -3.28
N LYS A 194 -15.60 -7.09 -2.18
CA LYS A 194 -15.18 -7.52 -0.83
C LYS A 194 -15.87 -8.82 -0.44
N LYS A 195 -17.20 -8.89 -0.65
CA LYS A 195 -17.97 -10.10 -0.40
C LYS A 195 -17.50 -11.28 -1.25
N GLU A 196 -17.29 -11.08 -2.55
CA GLU A 196 -16.78 -12.15 -3.42
C GLU A 196 -15.38 -12.63 -3.01
N LEU A 197 -14.52 -11.73 -2.53
CA LEU A 197 -13.23 -12.11 -1.98
C LEU A 197 -13.36 -12.92 -0.69
N ASP A 198 -14.28 -12.54 0.20
CA ASP A 198 -14.55 -13.28 1.44
C ASP A 198 -15.09 -14.69 1.14
N ASP A 199 -16.02 -14.81 0.19
CA ASP A 199 -16.55 -16.11 -0.26
C ASP A 199 -15.44 -16.99 -0.87
N LEU A 200 -14.56 -16.40 -1.69
CA LEU A 200 -13.38 -17.10 -2.25
C LEU A 200 -12.42 -17.56 -1.13
N LEU A 201 -12.14 -16.71 -0.14
CA LEU A 201 -11.28 -17.07 0.97
C LEU A 201 -11.90 -18.17 1.85
N GLN A 202 -13.23 -18.14 2.05
CA GLN A 202 -13.97 -19.18 2.76
C GLN A 202 -13.84 -20.54 2.06
N GLU A 203 -13.98 -20.59 0.73
CA GLU A 203 -13.75 -21.79 -0.07
C GLU A 203 -12.31 -22.32 0.09
N LYS A 204 -11.32 -21.41 0.17
CA LYS A 204 -9.92 -21.76 0.38
C LYS A 204 -9.60 -22.25 1.79
N ILE A 205 -10.46 -22.00 2.79
CA ILE A 205 -10.32 -22.61 4.12
C ILE A 205 -10.65 -24.11 4.04
N GLU A 206 -11.70 -24.47 3.29
CA GLU A 206 -12.16 -25.86 3.15
C GLU A 206 -11.26 -26.68 2.22
N ASN A 207 -10.81 -26.07 1.11
CA ASN A 207 -9.92 -26.70 0.15
C ASN A 207 -8.78 -25.74 -0.25
N PRO A 208 -7.69 -25.68 0.55
CA PRO A 208 -6.56 -24.80 0.27
C PRO A 208 -5.85 -25.21 -1.02
N GLN A 209 -5.99 -24.38 -2.06
CA GLN A 209 -5.31 -24.56 -3.34
C GLN A 209 -4.88 -23.20 -3.91
N PRO A 210 -3.65 -23.11 -4.48
CA PRO A 210 -3.19 -21.88 -5.10
C PRO A 210 -4.08 -21.51 -6.29
N VAL A 211 -4.26 -20.21 -6.50
CA VAL A 211 -4.99 -19.71 -7.68
C VAL A 211 -4.19 -20.02 -8.94
N ASP A 212 -4.81 -20.70 -9.91
CA ASP A 212 -4.22 -20.88 -11.24
C ASP A 212 -4.51 -19.67 -12.12
N TRP A 213 -3.57 -18.71 -12.10
CA TRP A 213 -3.66 -17.48 -12.89
C TRP A 213 -3.68 -17.70 -14.42
N ASN A 214 -3.38 -18.90 -14.92
CA ASN A 214 -3.52 -19.21 -16.35
C ASN A 214 -4.97 -19.57 -16.71
N ASN A 215 -5.78 -19.97 -15.74
CA ASN A 215 -7.18 -20.30 -15.94
C ASN A 215 -8.06 -19.05 -15.82
N THR A 216 -8.01 -18.21 -16.87
CA THR A 216 -8.75 -16.94 -16.94
C THR A 216 -10.27 -17.07 -16.89
N LYS A 217 -10.81 -18.28 -17.06
CA LYS A 217 -12.25 -18.57 -16.96
C LYS A 217 -12.67 -18.98 -15.56
N SER A 218 -11.72 -19.19 -14.64
CA SER A 218 -12.04 -19.52 -13.25
C SER A 218 -12.68 -18.33 -12.54
N ARG A 219 -13.57 -18.61 -11.59
CA ARG A 219 -14.16 -17.59 -10.72
C ARG A 219 -13.07 -16.86 -9.93
N ASP A 220 -12.11 -17.59 -9.36
CA ASP A 220 -10.98 -17.02 -8.61
C ASP A 220 -10.24 -15.95 -9.41
N THR A 221 -9.83 -16.29 -10.63
CA THR A 221 -9.11 -15.34 -11.49
C THR A 221 -10.00 -14.17 -11.88
N ALA A 222 -11.27 -14.38 -12.20
CA ALA A 222 -12.19 -13.30 -12.56
C ALA A 222 -12.37 -12.27 -11.43
N VAL A 223 -12.60 -12.75 -10.19
CA VAL A 223 -12.75 -11.89 -9.00
C VAL A 223 -11.46 -11.13 -8.74
N LEU A 224 -10.31 -11.81 -8.70
CA LEU A 224 -9.02 -11.19 -8.43
C LEU A 224 -8.61 -10.20 -9.53
N THR A 225 -8.88 -10.50 -10.80
CA THR A 225 -8.65 -9.57 -11.91
C THR A 225 -9.53 -8.32 -11.78
N ALA A 226 -10.81 -8.46 -11.44
CA ALA A 226 -11.69 -7.30 -11.22
C ALA A 226 -11.18 -6.40 -10.07
N ILE A 227 -10.65 -7.00 -8.99
CA ILE A 227 -10.04 -6.26 -7.88
C ILE A 227 -8.77 -5.55 -8.35
N ILE A 228 -7.90 -6.22 -9.12
CA ILE A 228 -6.69 -5.61 -9.69
C ILE A 228 -7.06 -4.44 -10.61
N ASP A 229 -8.06 -4.60 -11.47
CA ASP A 229 -8.50 -3.55 -12.39
C ASP A 229 -9.05 -2.33 -11.63
N LEU A 230 -9.86 -2.55 -10.58
CA LEU A 230 -10.37 -1.47 -9.72
C LEU A 230 -9.22 -0.64 -9.12
N ILE A 231 -8.21 -1.32 -8.60
CA ILE A 231 -7.08 -0.69 -7.89
C ILE A 231 -6.14 0.02 -8.87
N THR A 232 -6.00 -0.48 -10.10
CA THR A 232 -4.96 -0.03 -11.05
C THR A 232 -5.45 0.98 -12.09
N THR A 233 -6.75 0.98 -12.43
CA THR A 233 -7.30 1.70 -13.61
C THR A 233 -7.63 3.18 -13.38
N GLN A 234 -7.94 3.61 -12.15
CA GLN A 234 -8.56 4.93 -11.94
C GLN A 234 -7.58 6.09 -11.73
N GLU A 235 -6.67 6.31 -12.69
CA GLU A 235 -5.78 7.48 -12.74
C GLU A 235 -6.17 8.53 -13.80
N ASN A 236 -7.12 8.24 -14.68
CA ASN A 236 -7.52 9.21 -15.71
C ASN A 236 -8.71 10.04 -15.23
N GLU A 237 -8.41 11.28 -14.88
CA GLU A 237 -9.34 12.42 -14.64
C GLU A 237 -9.86 12.59 -13.20
N THR A 238 -9.14 13.44 -12.45
CA THR A 238 -9.73 14.36 -11.46
C THR A 238 -10.48 13.74 -10.27
N ALA A 239 -9.78 12.97 -9.44
CA ALA A 239 -10.09 13.01 -8.01
C ALA A 239 -9.63 14.37 -7.45
N ARG A 240 -10.37 15.45 -7.77
CA ARG A 240 -10.11 16.78 -7.22
C ARG A 240 -10.45 16.74 -5.73
N ASN A 241 -9.42 16.92 -4.93
CA ASN A 241 -9.49 16.78 -3.48
C ASN A 241 -9.99 18.09 -2.84
N PHE A 242 -10.99 17.98 -1.96
CA PHE A 242 -11.36 19.05 -1.04
C PHE A 242 -10.89 18.72 0.39
N ALA A 243 -10.56 19.78 1.14
CA ALA A 243 -10.23 19.67 2.55
C ALA A 243 -11.49 19.35 3.37
N PRO A 244 -11.46 18.40 4.32
CA PRO A 244 -12.55 18.24 5.26
C PRO A 244 -12.63 19.48 6.16
N HIS A 245 -13.83 20.05 6.26
CA HIS A 245 -14.11 21.10 7.21
C HIS A 245 -14.29 20.44 8.57
N PHE A 246 -13.25 20.51 9.41
CA PHE A 246 -13.46 20.31 10.85
C PHE A 246 -14.25 21.52 11.32
N GLN A 247 -15.55 21.34 11.60
CA GLN A 247 -16.28 22.31 12.40
C GLN A 247 -15.54 22.37 13.75
N ASN A 248 -14.77 23.43 13.94
CA ASN A 248 -14.38 23.84 15.28
C ASN A 248 -15.69 24.22 15.98
N GLU A 249 -16.23 23.29 16.77
CA GLU A 249 -17.17 23.65 17.82
C GLU A 249 -16.42 24.62 18.75
N GLN A 250 -16.69 25.91 18.56
CA GLN A 250 -16.39 26.94 19.52
C GLN A 250 -17.22 26.61 20.77
N TYR A 251 -16.56 26.09 21.79
CA TYR A 251 -17.07 26.20 23.16
C TYR A 251 -17.05 27.70 23.50
N ASN A 252 -18.23 28.31 23.48
CA ASN A 252 -18.53 29.53 24.24
C ASN A 252 -18.52 29.21 25.73
#